data_AF-A0A2V6G7N1-F1
#
_entry.id   AF-A0A2V6G7N1-F1
#
_cell.length_a   1.000
_cell.length_b   1.000
_cell.length_c   1.000
_cell.angle_alpha   90.00
_cell.angle_beta   90.00
_cell.angle_gamma   90.00
#
_symmetry.space_group_name_H-M   'P 1'
#
loop_
_entity.id
_entity.type
_entity.pdbx_description
1 polymer ?
#
loop_
_entity_poly.entity_id
_entity_poly.type
_entity_poly.pdbx_seq_one_letter_code
_entity_poly.pdbx_strand_id
1 'polypeptide(L)' 'MTPEDPAGRRPSPGRFVTTRWSVVLSCADAHGDKQKMQKALAELCKIYWRPVFAFIRRQGHSPSDA' A
#
# COMPACT_ATOMS: atom_id res chain seq x y z
N MET A 1 16.54 -7.09 -35.15
CA MET A 1 16.03 -5.93 -34.37
C MET A 1 14.79 -6.40 -33.65
N THR A 2 14.94 -7.00 -32.48
CA THR A 2 13.84 -7.43 -31.61
C THR A 2 13.39 -6.25 -30.77
N PRO A 3 12.08 -5.97 -30.64
CA PRO A 3 11.61 -4.93 -29.75
C PRO A 3 11.78 -5.44 -28.32
N GLU A 4 12.58 -4.73 -27.54
CA GLU A 4 12.72 -4.91 -26.10
C GLU A 4 11.34 -4.80 -25.46
N ASP A 5 10.85 -5.92 -24.91
CA ASP A 5 9.71 -5.94 -23.98
C ASP A 5 10.14 -5.08 -22.77
N PRO A 6 9.48 -3.93 -22.48
CA PRO A 6 9.81 -3.15 -21.31
C PRO A 6 9.25 -3.92 -20.13
N ALA A 7 10.05 -4.89 -19.67
CA ALA A 7 9.76 -5.83 -18.60
C ALA A 7 8.79 -5.21 -17.62
N GLY A 8 7.52 -5.63 -17.72
CA GLY A 8 6.45 -5.19 -16.84
C GLY A 8 6.91 -5.41 -15.41
N ARG A 9 7.44 -4.35 -14.79
CA ARG A 9 8.10 -4.38 -13.50
C ARG A 9 7.00 -4.66 -12.48
N ARG A 10 6.70 -5.94 -12.27
CA ARG A 10 5.76 -6.37 -11.24
C ARG A 10 6.24 -5.71 -9.95
N PRO A 11 5.41 -4.89 -9.29
CA PRO A 11 5.83 -4.16 -8.11
C PRO A 11 6.37 -5.17 -7.11
N SER A 12 7.65 -5.03 -6.79
CA SER A 12 8.33 -5.90 -5.83
C SER A 12 7.55 -5.83 -4.51
N PRO A 13 7.23 -6.97 -3.86
CA PRO A 13 6.33 -7.04 -2.71
C PRO A 13 6.63 -6.10 -1.54
N GLY A 14 7.85 -5.55 -1.45
CA GLY A 14 8.29 -4.64 -0.40
C GLY A 14 8.59 -3.21 -0.86
N ARG A 15 8.09 -2.77 -2.03
CA ARG A 15 8.23 -1.39 -2.49
C ARG A 15 6.90 -0.66 -2.30
N PHE A 16 6.95 0.50 -1.66
CA PHE A 16 5.83 1.42 -1.66
C PHE A 16 5.51 1.79 -3.11
N VAL A 17 4.29 1.48 -3.54
CA VAL A 17 3.74 2.05 -4.78
C VAL A 17 3.56 3.56 -4.59
N THR A 18 3.46 4.32 -5.70
CA THR A 18 3.12 5.74 -5.63
C THR A 18 1.89 5.93 -4.74
N THR A 19 2.00 6.82 -3.76
CA THR A 19 0.95 7.05 -2.78
C THR A 19 -0.37 7.36 -3.50
N ARG A 20 -1.37 6.49 -3.35
CA ARG A 20 -2.74 6.69 -3.86
C ARG A 20 -3.47 7.71 -2.99
N TRP A 21 -3.12 8.98 -3.18
CA TRP A 21 -3.69 10.12 -2.45
C TRP A 21 -5.23 10.19 -2.52
N SER A 22 -5.84 9.74 -3.63
CA SER A 22 -7.31 9.70 -3.74
C SER A 22 -7.98 8.81 -2.70
N VAL A 23 -7.36 7.70 -2.31
CA VAL A 23 -7.90 6.79 -1.29
C VAL A 23 -7.72 7.40 0.10
N VAL A 24 -6.56 8.01 0.36
CA VAL A 24 -6.27 8.70 1.63
C VAL A 24 -7.23 9.89 1.83
N LEU A 25 -7.46 10.68 0.78
CA LEU A 25 -8.38 11.80 0.81
C LEU A 25 -9.83 11.33 1.00
N SER A 26 -10.23 10.22 0.36
CA SER A 26 -11.56 9.62 0.58
C SER A 26 -11.78 9.13 2.02
N CYS A 27 -10.72 8.69 2.73
CA CYS A 27 -10.81 8.41 4.16
C CYS A 27 -11.04 9.69 4.98
N ALA A 28 -10.32 10.77 4.65
CA ALA A 28 -10.37 12.05 5.36
C ALA A 28 -11.71 12.78 5.13
N ASP A 29 -12.23 12.73 3.92
CA ASP A 29 -13.46 13.41 3.48
C ASP A 29 -14.74 12.62 3.82
N ALA A 30 -14.66 11.53 4.58
CA ALA A 30 -15.82 10.71 4.89
C ALA A 30 -16.90 11.43 5.73
N HIS A 31 -16.66 12.65 6.23
CA HIS A 31 -17.62 13.48 6.97
C HIS A 31 -18.37 12.74 8.09
N GLY A 32 -17.70 11.83 8.80
CA GLY A 32 -18.30 11.03 9.87
C GLY A 32 -19.05 9.77 9.41
N ASP A 33 -19.09 9.47 8.11
CA ASP A 33 -19.57 8.19 7.57
C ASP A 33 -18.57 7.07 7.91
N LYS A 34 -18.83 6.44 9.06
CA LYS A 34 -18.02 5.35 9.62
C LYS A 34 -17.83 4.20 8.63
N GLN A 35 -18.83 3.90 7.79
CA GLN A 35 -18.75 2.79 6.85
C GLN A 35 -17.82 3.10 5.68
N LYS A 36 -17.87 4.33 5.15
CA LYS A 36 -16.92 4.78 4.13
C LYS A 36 -15.49 4.86 4.66
N MET A 37 -15.29 5.37 5.88
CA MET A 37 -13.97 5.37 6.53
C MET A 37 -13.39 3.96 6.65
N GLN A 38 -14.18 3.01 7.16
CA GLN A 38 -13.73 1.63 7.32
C GLN A 38 -13.37 0.98 5.99
N LYS A 39 -14.19 1.22 4.95
CA LYS A 39 -13.92 0.68 3.61
C LYS A 39 -12.62 1.24 3.03
N ALA A 40 -12.44 2.56 3.09
CA ALA A 40 -11.26 3.21 2.54
C ALA A 40 -9.99 2.84 3.33
N LEU A 41 -10.07 2.72 4.66
CA LEU A 41 -8.97 2.21 5.49
C LEU A 41 -8.61 0.76 5.15
N ALA A 42 -9.61 -0.11 4.97
CA ALA A 42 -9.37 -1.50 4.57
C ALA A 42 -8.64 -1.59 3.22
N GLU A 43 -8.97 -0.73 2.27
CA GLU A 43 -8.27 -0.65 0.99
C GLU A 43 -6.82 -0.17 1.15
N LEU A 44 -6.57 0.84 2.00
CA LEU A 44 -5.20 1.26 2.32
C LEU A 44 -4.40 0.11 2.96
N CYS A 45 -4.97 -0.58 3.95
CA CYS A 45 -4.32 -1.73 4.57
C CYS A 45 -3.99 -2.82 3.54
N LYS A 46 -4.92 -3.18 2.65
CA LYS A 46 -4.65 -4.19 1.60
C LYS A 46 -3.52 -3.78 0.65
N ILE A 47 -3.44 -2.50 0.29
CA ILE A 47 -2.44 -1.99 -0.66
C ILE A 47 -1.07 -1.89 0.01
N TYR A 48 -1.02 -1.40 1.25
CA TYR A 48 0.24 -1.04 1.90
C TYR A 48 0.73 -2.05 2.94
N TRP A 49 -0.03 -3.09 3.31
CA TRP A 49 0.44 -4.02 4.35
C TRP A 49 1.80 -4.65 3.99
N ARG A 50 1.99 -5.10 2.73
CA ARG A 50 3.23 -5.76 2.30
C ARG A 50 4.45 -4.82 2.36
N PRO A 51 4.41 -3.61 1.79
CA PRO A 51 5.54 -2.69 1.89
C PRO A 51 5.76 -2.18 3.32
N VAL A 52 4.72 -1.98 4.13
CA VAL A 52 4.85 -1.58 5.54
C VAL A 52 5.50 -2.69 6.35
N PHE A 53 4.98 -3.92 6.28
CA PHE A 53 5.54 -5.10 6.94
C PHE A 53 7.00 -5.33 6.52
N ALA A 54 7.29 -5.27 5.22
CA ALA A 54 8.65 -5.42 4.71
C ALA A 54 9.59 -4.31 5.20
N PHE A 55 9.09 -3.08 5.35
CA PHE A 55 9.86 -1.96 5.90
C PHE A 55 10.15 -2.16 7.39
N ILE A 56 9.15 -2.52 8.19
CA ILE A 56 9.31 -2.78 9.63
C ILE A 56 10.30 -3.95 9.84
N ARG A 57 10.17 -5.03 9.07
CA ARG A 57 11.14 -6.14 9.10
C ARG A 57 12.56 -5.75 8.74
N ARG A 58 12.76 -4.79 7.83
CA ARG A 58 14.09 -4.27 7.48
C ARG A 58 14.69 -3.40 8.57
N GLN A 59 13.89 -2.87 9.49
CA GLN A 59 14.38 -2.14 10.67
C GLN A 59 14.84 -3.07 11.81
N GLY A 60 14.75 -4.40 11.64
CA GLY A 60 15.19 -5.37 12.64
C GLY A 60 14.11 -5.78 13.65
N HIS A 61 12.87 -5.34 13.46
CA HIS A 61 11.74 -5.77 14.28
C HIS A 61 11.37 -7.24 14.04
N SER A 62 10.84 -7.87 15.09
CA SER A 62 10.40 -9.26 15.02
C SER A 62 9.18 -9.39 14.09
N PRO A 63 8.90 -10.59 13.54
CA PRO A 63 7.71 -10.80 12.70
C PRO A 63 6.38 -10.56 13.43
N SER A 64 6.35 -10.59 14.76
CA SER A 64 5.14 -10.27 15.55
C SER A 64 4.92 -8.77 15.72
N ASP A 65 6.00 -7.98 15.63
CA ASP A 65 5.95 -6.51 15.75
C ASP A 65 5.77 -5.82 14.38
N ALA A 66 5.90 -6.58 13.29
CA ALA A 66 5.78 -6.13 11.90
C ALA A 66 4.38 -6.39 11.33
#